data_AF-A0A355CAK1-F1
#
_entry.id   AF-A0A355CAK1-F1
#
_cell.length_a   1.000
_cell.length_b   1.000
_cell.length_c   1.000
_cell.angle_alpha   90.00
_cell.angle_beta   90.00
_cell.angle_gamma   90.00
#
_symmetry.space_group_name_H-M   'P 1'
#
loop_
_entity.id
_entity.type
_entity.pdbx_description
1 polymer ?
#
loop_
_entity_poly.entity_id
_entity_poly.type
_entity_poly.pdbx_seq_one_letter_code
_entity_poly.pdbx_strand_id
1 'polypeptide(L)'
;NKEGFNKGSGGRFWIKPLLAFYDKIIFSKVRESFASNMEFFIGGGALLDIELQRFFYAIGIPMYQGYGLSEATPIISANCPHAHKLGSSGKPLPHMDIKIVDDKMQVVPTGKKGEIIIRGGNVMKGYWKNPEATAETIVDGWLRTGDMGYIDNDGYLYVLGRTKSLLISDDGEKFSPEGIEESIMAQSPFINQIVLYNNQRPYTTALITVNPVELKKRTSDPSEAALLIEKEIAEYLKGGKNDGMFPYRWLPSAFAVIEEPFTEKNGMVNSTMKIVKHKVYSAYASRIEELYTPAGKKSTSPANLEVLGRLLKEN
;
A
#
# COMPACT_ATOMS: atom_id res chain seq x y z
N ASN A 1 0.72 -6.61 -23.21
CA ASN A 1 -0.49 -6.56 -22.34
C ASN A 1 -1.22 -5.23 -22.48
N LYS A 2 -2.54 -5.17 -22.19
CA LYS A 2 -3.20 -3.95 -21.70
C LYS A 2 -3.76 -4.22 -20.27
N GLU A 3 -3.07 -5.10 -19.52
CA GLU A 3 -3.23 -5.43 -18.08
C GLU A 3 -3.97 -6.73 -17.71
N GLY A 4 -3.73 -7.82 -18.46
CA GLY A 4 -4.06 -9.19 -18.05
C GLY A 4 -5.13 -9.83 -18.92
N PHE A 5 -6.40 -9.66 -18.53
CA PHE A 5 -7.58 -10.24 -19.22
C PHE A 5 -7.74 -9.79 -20.68
N ASN A 6 -7.28 -8.59 -21.03
CA ASN A 6 -7.38 -8.10 -22.40
C ASN A 6 -6.20 -8.59 -23.26
N LYS A 7 -6.53 -9.34 -24.34
CA LYS A 7 -5.60 -9.63 -25.43
C LYS A 7 -5.26 -8.30 -26.10
N GLY A 8 -4.25 -7.60 -25.59
CA GLY A 8 -4.10 -6.19 -25.94
C GLY A 8 -3.92 -5.97 -27.45
N SER A 9 -4.33 -4.80 -27.90
CA SER A 9 -4.53 -4.46 -29.31
C SER A 9 -3.24 -4.27 -30.12
N GLY A 10 -3.34 -4.42 -31.45
CA GLY A 10 -2.30 -4.08 -32.43
C GLY A 10 -1.48 -5.26 -32.97
N GLY A 11 -0.49 -4.96 -33.81
CA GLY A 11 0.39 -5.91 -34.50
C GLY A 11 1.43 -6.61 -33.60
N ARG A 12 1.03 -7.08 -32.41
CA ARG A 12 1.92 -7.72 -31.43
C ARG A 12 2.59 -9.01 -31.92
N PHE A 13 2.10 -9.56 -33.03
CA PHE A 13 2.75 -10.68 -33.72
C PHE A 13 4.20 -10.36 -34.10
N TRP A 14 4.48 -9.13 -34.56
CA TRP A 14 5.82 -8.68 -34.96
C TRP A 14 6.81 -8.58 -33.80
N ILE A 15 6.31 -8.53 -32.56
CA ILE A 15 7.14 -8.42 -31.34
C ILE A 15 7.54 -9.81 -30.83
N LYS A 16 6.88 -10.90 -31.28
CA LYS A 16 7.17 -12.27 -30.82
C LYS A 16 8.62 -12.71 -31.03
N PRO A 17 9.27 -12.47 -32.19
CA PRO A 17 10.67 -12.88 -32.40
C PRO A 17 11.62 -12.14 -31.45
N LEU A 18 11.38 -10.85 -31.25
CA LEU A 18 12.15 -10.02 -30.32
C LEU A 18 11.99 -10.48 -28.87
N LEU A 19 10.76 -10.79 -28.46
CA LEU A 19 10.49 -11.37 -27.14
C LEU A 19 11.17 -12.72 -26.96
N ALA A 20 11.15 -13.60 -27.96
CA ALA A 20 11.84 -14.89 -27.89
C ALA A 20 13.36 -14.74 -27.74
N PHE A 21 13.94 -13.71 -28.39
CA PHE A 21 15.36 -13.38 -28.23
C PHE A 21 15.67 -12.89 -26.81
N TYR A 22 14.90 -11.94 -26.28
CA TYR A 22 15.07 -11.47 -24.90
C TYR A 22 14.79 -12.55 -23.87
N ASP A 23 13.83 -13.43 -24.13
CA ASP A 23 13.49 -14.54 -23.27
C ASP A 23 14.68 -15.49 -23.11
N LYS A 24 15.38 -15.81 -24.21
CA LYS A 24 16.54 -16.71 -24.19
C LYS A 24 17.75 -16.13 -23.48
N ILE A 25 17.97 -14.81 -23.55
CA ILE A 25 19.19 -14.16 -23.05
C ILE A 25 19.02 -13.65 -21.62
N ILE A 26 17.83 -13.12 -21.29
CA ILE A 26 17.56 -12.39 -20.05
C ILE A 26 16.52 -13.14 -19.21
N PHE A 27 15.29 -13.34 -19.72
CA PHE A 27 14.19 -13.80 -18.86
C PHE A 27 14.36 -15.24 -18.39
N SER A 28 14.97 -16.13 -19.20
CA SER A 28 15.33 -17.49 -18.80
C SER A 28 16.24 -17.50 -17.57
N LYS A 29 17.30 -16.70 -17.58
CA LYS A 29 18.25 -16.56 -16.46
C LYS A 29 17.60 -15.99 -15.21
N VAL A 30 16.70 -15.02 -15.39
CA VAL A 30 15.93 -14.46 -14.26
C VAL A 30 14.99 -15.52 -13.68
N ARG A 31 14.26 -16.28 -14.51
CA ARG A 31 13.40 -17.37 -14.00
C ARG A 31 14.19 -18.46 -13.28
N GLU A 32 15.36 -18.83 -13.81
CA GLU A 32 16.26 -19.81 -13.19
C GLU A 32 16.68 -19.41 -11.77
N SER A 33 16.77 -18.11 -11.45
CA SER A 33 17.17 -17.64 -10.12
C SER A 33 16.05 -17.67 -9.07
N PHE A 34 14.76 -17.70 -9.45
CA PHE A 34 13.63 -17.71 -8.50
C PHE A 34 13.19 -19.13 -8.14
N ALA A 35 12.89 -19.94 -9.16
CA ALA A 35 12.83 -21.40 -9.14
C ALA A 35 12.54 -21.87 -10.57
N SER A 36 13.32 -22.81 -11.10
CA SER A 36 13.27 -23.20 -12.51
C SER A 36 11.90 -23.72 -13.01
N ASN A 37 11.04 -24.18 -12.10
CA ASN A 37 9.73 -24.75 -12.42
C ASN A 37 8.54 -23.93 -11.87
N MET A 38 8.74 -22.68 -11.46
CA MET A 38 7.65 -21.84 -10.96
C MET A 38 6.74 -21.41 -12.13
N GLU A 39 5.45 -21.74 -12.06
CA GLU A 39 4.47 -21.32 -13.08
C GLU A 39 3.88 -19.94 -12.78
N PHE A 40 3.55 -19.68 -11.52
CA PHE A 40 3.04 -18.42 -11.01
C PHE A 40 3.14 -18.41 -9.48
N PHE A 41 2.88 -17.26 -8.86
CA PHE A 41 2.75 -17.16 -7.41
C PHE A 41 1.66 -16.17 -7.05
N ILE A 42 1.09 -16.33 -5.85
CA ILE A 42 0.01 -15.48 -5.34
C ILE A 42 0.54 -14.63 -4.20
N GLY A 43 0.49 -13.32 -4.37
CA GLY A 43 0.69 -12.34 -3.31
C GLY A 43 -0.62 -12.07 -2.58
N GLY A 44 -0.57 -12.03 -1.26
CA GLY A 44 -1.68 -11.64 -0.41
C GLY A 44 -1.15 -10.90 0.81
N GLY A 45 -2.06 -10.42 1.66
CA GLY A 45 -1.69 -9.68 2.85
C GLY A 45 -1.47 -8.19 2.58
N ALA A 46 -0.84 -7.74 1.49
CA ALA A 46 -0.72 -6.32 1.16
C ALA A 46 -1.31 -5.99 -0.22
N LEU A 47 -1.42 -4.70 -0.53
CA LEU A 47 -1.66 -4.28 -1.91
C LEU A 47 -0.41 -4.63 -2.73
N LEU A 48 -0.62 -5.08 -3.96
CA LEU A 48 0.47 -5.47 -4.81
C LEU A 48 0.65 -4.44 -5.92
N ASP A 49 1.84 -3.87 -6.01
CA ASP A 49 2.16 -2.91 -7.06
C ASP A 49 1.91 -3.49 -8.47
N ILE A 50 1.24 -2.69 -9.31
CA ILE A 50 0.85 -3.11 -10.65
C ILE A 50 2.06 -3.24 -11.58
N GLU A 51 3.10 -2.44 -11.39
CA GLU A 51 4.32 -2.53 -12.20
C GLU A 51 5.10 -3.79 -11.88
N LEU A 52 5.16 -4.18 -10.61
CA LEU A 52 5.70 -5.48 -10.21
C LEU A 52 4.90 -6.65 -10.83
N GLN A 53 3.57 -6.58 -10.80
CA GLN A 53 2.71 -7.55 -11.48
C GLN A 53 3.02 -7.63 -12.98
N ARG A 54 3.13 -6.48 -13.66
CA ARG A 54 3.46 -6.41 -15.09
C ARG A 54 4.82 -7.01 -15.41
N PHE A 55 5.82 -6.74 -14.58
CA PHE A 55 7.16 -7.30 -14.72
C PHE A 55 7.12 -8.83 -14.67
N PHE A 56 6.58 -9.40 -13.59
CA PHE A 56 6.47 -10.85 -13.41
C PHE A 56 5.63 -11.51 -14.51
N TYR A 57 4.58 -10.85 -14.95
CA TYR A 57 3.77 -11.28 -16.08
C TYR A 57 4.56 -11.28 -17.40
N ALA A 58 5.42 -10.28 -17.63
CA ALA A 58 6.22 -10.17 -18.84
C ALA A 58 7.33 -11.23 -18.92
N ILE A 59 7.92 -11.61 -17.79
CA ILE A 59 8.95 -12.65 -17.71
C ILE A 59 8.36 -14.08 -17.64
N GLY A 60 7.05 -14.24 -17.75
CA GLY A 60 6.40 -15.55 -17.87
C GLY A 60 6.14 -16.29 -16.56
N ILE A 61 6.30 -15.62 -15.42
CA ILE A 61 5.99 -16.15 -14.07
C ILE A 61 5.03 -15.19 -13.36
N PRO A 62 3.77 -15.09 -13.81
CA PRO A 62 2.85 -14.06 -13.35
C PRO A 62 2.66 -14.09 -11.83
N MET A 63 2.62 -12.89 -11.26
CA MET A 63 2.26 -12.68 -9.86
C MET A 63 0.78 -12.28 -9.79
N TYR A 64 -0.03 -13.09 -9.12
CA TYR A 64 -1.45 -12.81 -8.93
C TYR A 64 -1.70 -12.25 -7.53
N GLN A 65 -2.69 -11.37 -7.43
CA GLN A 65 -3.11 -10.83 -6.15
C GLN A 65 -4.35 -11.56 -5.61
N GLY A 66 -4.30 -11.93 -4.33
CA GLY A 66 -5.44 -12.42 -3.55
C GLY A 66 -5.75 -11.49 -2.38
N TYR A 67 -7.03 -11.35 -2.05
CA TYR A 67 -7.50 -10.60 -0.89
C TYR A 67 -8.28 -11.51 0.05
N GLY A 68 -8.05 -11.29 1.34
CA GLY A 68 -8.95 -11.69 2.40
C GLY A 68 -8.31 -11.44 3.76
N LEU A 69 -8.92 -12.00 4.79
CA LEU A 69 -8.64 -11.73 6.20
C LEU A 69 -8.90 -12.99 7.03
N SER A 70 -8.32 -13.02 8.23
CA SER A 70 -8.46 -14.16 9.15
C SER A 70 -9.93 -14.46 9.47
N GLU A 71 -10.75 -13.41 9.57
CA GLU A 71 -12.19 -13.48 9.81
C GLU A 71 -12.99 -14.12 8.65
N ALA A 72 -12.37 -14.35 7.49
CA ALA A 72 -13.00 -14.86 6.27
C ALA A 72 -12.35 -16.15 5.71
N THR A 73 -11.57 -16.87 6.51
CA THR A 73 -10.98 -18.19 6.20
C THR A 73 -10.36 -18.38 4.80
N PRO A 74 -9.15 -17.88 4.55
CA PRO A 74 -8.75 -16.49 4.63
C PRO A 74 -8.94 -15.74 3.29
N ILE A 75 -9.57 -16.35 2.27
CA ILE A 75 -9.64 -15.78 0.92
C ILE A 75 -11.07 -15.32 0.63
N ILE A 76 -11.19 -14.07 0.17
CA ILE A 76 -12.43 -13.45 -0.30
C ILE A 76 -12.45 -13.39 -1.83
N SER A 77 -11.35 -12.97 -2.43
CA SER A 77 -11.20 -12.84 -3.87
C SER A 77 -9.78 -13.15 -4.30
N ALA A 78 -9.60 -13.62 -5.53
CA ALA A 78 -8.28 -13.88 -6.07
C ALA A 78 -8.24 -13.76 -7.60
N ASN A 79 -7.11 -13.24 -8.09
CA ASN A 79 -6.72 -13.42 -9.49
C ASN A 79 -6.17 -14.84 -9.66
N CYS A 80 -6.47 -15.47 -10.78
CA CYS A 80 -5.97 -16.80 -11.12
C CYS A 80 -5.57 -16.88 -12.60
N PRO A 81 -4.83 -17.92 -13.04
CA PRO A 81 -4.36 -18.04 -14.43
C PRO A 81 -5.45 -17.91 -15.51
N HIS A 82 -6.69 -18.26 -15.17
CA HIS A 82 -7.82 -18.26 -16.10
C HIS A 82 -8.70 -17.01 -16.00
N ALA A 83 -8.55 -16.21 -14.94
CA ALA A 83 -9.36 -15.03 -14.67
C ALA A 83 -8.58 -14.03 -13.81
N HIS A 84 -7.91 -13.09 -14.45
CA HIS A 84 -7.13 -12.06 -13.78
C HIS A 84 -7.18 -10.70 -14.47
N LYS A 85 -7.18 -9.64 -13.66
CA LYS A 85 -7.00 -8.26 -14.09
C LYS A 85 -5.92 -7.63 -13.20
N LEU A 86 -4.79 -7.25 -13.79
CA LEU A 86 -3.66 -6.76 -13.00
C LEU A 86 -4.07 -5.49 -12.23
N GLY A 87 -3.57 -5.35 -11.00
CA GLY A 87 -3.96 -4.28 -10.08
C GLY A 87 -5.33 -4.46 -9.41
N SER A 88 -6.13 -5.45 -9.81
CA SER A 88 -7.31 -5.85 -9.02
C SER A 88 -6.92 -6.86 -7.94
N SER A 89 -7.77 -7.02 -6.92
CA SER A 89 -7.71 -8.11 -5.94
C SER A 89 -8.44 -9.37 -6.41
N GLY A 90 -8.75 -9.45 -7.71
CA GLY A 90 -9.37 -10.62 -8.34
C GLY A 90 -10.89 -10.67 -8.26
N LYS A 91 -11.44 -11.80 -8.69
CA LYS A 91 -12.89 -12.04 -8.60
C LYS A 91 -13.25 -12.61 -7.23
N PRO A 92 -14.42 -12.24 -6.65
CA PRO A 92 -14.94 -12.89 -5.46
C PRO A 92 -15.03 -14.40 -5.64
N LEU A 93 -14.71 -15.15 -4.59
CA LEU A 93 -14.87 -16.60 -4.59
C LEU A 93 -16.35 -17.01 -4.71
N PRO A 94 -16.64 -18.15 -5.35
CA PRO A 94 -18.01 -18.66 -5.41
C PRO A 94 -18.53 -19.04 -4.02
N HIS A 95 -19.85 -19.13 -3.88
CA HIS A 95 -20.54 -19.53 -2.65
C HIS A 95 -20.39 -18.57 -1.46
N MET A 96 -20.12 -17.30 -1.74
CA MET A 96 -20.12 -16.20 -0.78
C MET A 96 -20.82 -15.00 -1.40
N ASP A 97 -21.58 -14.28 -0.59
CA ASP A 97 -22.13 -12.99 -0.97
C ASP A 97 -21.13 -11.89 -0.63
N ILE A 98 -20.97 -10.93 -1.54
CA ILE A 98 -20.17 -9.72 -1.35
C ILE A 98 -21.00 -8.50 -1.74
N LYS A 99 -20.90 -7.43 -0.95
CA LYS A 99 -21.49 -6.13 -1.25
C LYS A 99 -20.50 -5.02 -0.96
N ILE A 100 -20.66 -3.92 -1.67
CA ILE A 100 -20.00 -2.65 -1.38
C ILE A 100 -21.08 -1.74 -0.79
N VAL A 101 -20.84 -1.20 0.41
CA VAL A 101 -21.83 -0.39 1.13
C VAL A 101 -21.30 0.98 1.53
N ASP A 102 -22.20 1.94 1.71
CA ASP A 102 -21.88 3.25 2.27
C ASP A 102 -21.82 3.23 3.81
N ASP A 103 -21.57 4.39 4.42
CA ASP A 103 -21.49 4.53 5.88
C ASP A 103 -22.84 4.22 6.59
N LYS A 104 -23.95 4.14 5.85
CA LYS A 104 -25.29 3.78 6.33
C LYS A 104 -25.66 2.33 6.02
N MET A 105 -24.69 1.49 5.63
CA MET A 105 -24.87 0.08 5.24
C MET A 105 -25.78 -0.11 4.02
N GLN A 106 -25.94 0.90 3.16
CA GLN A 106 -26.69 0.80 1.91
C GLN A 106 -25.78 0.42 0.76
N VAL A 107 -26.24 -0.49 -0.11
CA VAL A 107 -25.46 -0.95 -1.27
C VAL A 107 -25.22 0.21 -2.23
N VAL A 108 -23.96 0.44 -2.58
CA VAL A 108 -23.59 1.45 -3.58
C VAL A 108 -23.57 0.85 -4.99
N PRO A 109 -23.77 1.67 -6.04
CA PRO A 109 -23.67 1.20 -7.43
C PRO A 109 -22.28 0.63 -7.80
N THR A 110 -22.24 -0.24 -8.80
CA THR A 110 -20.98 -0.78 -9.37
C THR A 110 -20.00 0.35 -9.74
N GLY A 111 -18.73 0.16 -9.42
CA GLY A 111 -17.66 1.13 -9.62
C GLY A 111 -17.60 2.25 -8.56
N LYS A 112 -18.58 2.36 -7.66
CA LYS A 112 -18.50 3.29 -6.53
C LYS A 112 -17.76 2.66 -5.36
N LYS A 113 -16.99 3.49 -4.66
CA LYS A 113 -16.21 3.11 -3.48
C LYS A 113 -17.13 3.02 -2.27
N GLY A 114 -16.92 1.99 -1.45
CA GLY A 114 -17.60 1.78 -0.17
C GLY A 114 -16.89 0.70 0.64
N GLU A 115 -17.42 0.37 1.82
CA GLU A 115 -16.90 -0.72 2.63
C GLU A 115 -17.26 -2.06 1.99
N ILE A 116 -16.31 -2.99 1.98
CA ILE A 116 -16.51 -4.36 1.56
C ILE A 116 -17.16 -5.11 2.72
N ILE A 117 -18.32 -5.71 2.47
CA ILE A 117 -18.96 -6.63 3.42
C ILE A 117 -19.19 -7.98 2.76
N ILE A 118 -19.02 -9.05 3.53
CA ILE A 118 -19.19 -10.41 3.02
C ILE A 118 -20.11 -11.25 3.92
N ARG A 119 -20.70 -12.27 3.32
CA ARG A 119 -21.47 -13.29 4.04
C ARG A 119 -21.28 -14.63 3.36
N GLY A 120 -20.94 -15.66 4.12
CA GLY A 120 -20.71 -17.00 3.57
C GLY A 120 -20.22 -17.96 4.63
N GLY A 121 -20.08 -19.24 4.25
CA GLY A 121 -19.59 -20.29 5.15
C GLY A 121 -18.13 -20.11 5.59
N ASN A 122 -17.39 -19.20 4.95
CA ASN A 122 -16.00 -18.86 5.27
C ASN A 122 -15.89 -17.77 6.36
N VAL A 123 -16.98 -17.09 6.71
CA VAL A 123 -17.00 -16.08 7.77
C VAL A 123 -16.89 -16.75 9.14
N MET A 124 -16.02 -16.22 9.99
CA MET A 124 -15.83 -16.69 11.36
C MET A 124 -17.12 -16.63 12.19
N LYS A 125 -17.17 -17.38 13.28
CA LYS A 125 -18.28 -17.31 14.25
C LYS A 125 -18.22 -16.09 15.16
N GLY A 126 -17.05 -15.47 15.29
CA GLY A 126 -16.81 -14.35 16.20
C GLY A 126 -15.44 -14.44 16.87
N TYR A 127 -15.11 -13.41 17.62
CA TYR A 127 -13.88 -13.31 18.39
C TYR A 127 -14.00 -14.06 19.73
N TRP A 128 -12.94 -14.79 20.10
CA TRP A 128 -12.91 -15.57 21.33
C TRP A 128 -13.10 -14.68 22.57
N LYS A 129 -14.13 -14.99 23.39
CA LYS A 129 -14.49 -14.26 24.62
C LYS A 129 -14.70 -12.75 24.42
N ASN A 130 -15.00 -12.29 23.21
CA ASN A 130 -15.26 -10.89 22.92
C ASN A 130 -16.57 -10.72 22.12
N PRO A 131 -17.73 -10.86 22.80
CA PRO A 131 -19.04 -10.75 22.16
C PRO A 131 -19.32 -9.35 21.63
N GLU A 132 -18.80 -8.30 22.28
CA GLU A 132 -18.95 -6.90 21.85
C GLU A 132 -18.29 -6.66 20.49
N ALA A 133 -16.99 -6.98 20.36
CA ALA A 133 -16.29 -6.87 19.07
C ALA A 133 -16.91 -7.78 18.00
N THR A 134 -17.44 -8.94 18.40
CA THR A 134 -18.14 -9.85 17.48
C THR A 134 -19.40 -9.19 16.91
N ALA A 135 -20.23 -8.58 17.77
CA ALA A 135 -21.46 -7.91 17.36
C ALA A 135 -21.19 -6.65 16.52
N GLU A 136 -20.09 -5.94 16.76
CA GLU A 136 -19.68 -4.80 15.93
C GLU A 136 -19.19 -5.23 14.53
N THR A 137 -18.56 -6.40 14.44
CA THR A 137 -17.91 -6.89 13.22
C THR A 137 -18.86 -7.73 12.36
N ILE A 138 -19.72 -8.53 12.98
CA ILE A 138 -20.73 -9.36 12.30
C ILE A 138 -22.11 -8.75 12.56
N VAL A 139 -22.63 -8.02 11.58
CA VAL A 139 -23.92 -7.32 11.67
C VAL A 139 -24.90 -8.00 10.72
N ASP A 140 -26.01 -8.52 11.25
CA ASP A 140 -27.04 -9.23 10.48
C ASP A 140 -26.49 -10.36 9.59
N GLY A 141 -25.48 -11.07 10.09
CA GLY A 141 -24.80 -12.16 9.39
C GLY A 141 -23.79 -11.69 8.32
N TRP A 142 -23.57 -10.39 8.16
CA TRP A 142 -22.54 -9.82 7.31
C TRP A 142 -21.30 -9.48 8.13
N LEU A 143 -20.15 -9.99 7.70
CA LEU A 143 -18.86 -9.54 8.19
C LEU A 143 -18.52 -8.19 7.55
N ARG A 144 -18.37 -7.18 8.39
CA ARG A 144 -17.75 -5.90 8.03
C ARG A 144 -16.24 -6.08 8.00
N THR A 145 -15.65 -6.05 6.80
CA THR A 145 -14.20 -6.30 6.68
C THR A 145 -13.37 -5.12 7.22
N GLY A 146 -13.98 -3.94 7.33
CA GLY A 146 -13.28 -2.70 7.64
C GLY A 146 -12.40 -2.20 6.50
N ASP A 147 -12.43 -2.84 5.33
CA ASP A 147 -11.66 -2.47 4.15
C ASP A 147 -12.56 -1.81 3.10
N MET A 148 -12.05 -0.74 2.49
CA MET A 148 -12.74 -0.04 1.42
C MET A 148 -12.39 -0.66 0.08
N GLY A 149 -13.36 -0.64 -0.84
CA GLY A 149 -13.14 -1.13 -2.19
C GLY A 149 -14.28 -0.78 -3.13
N TYR A 150 -14.18 -1.30 -4.34
CA TYR A 150 -15.26 -1.29 -5.31
C TYR A 150 -15.18 -2.52 -6.20
N ILE A 151 -16.33 -2.92 -6.76
CA ILE A 151 -16.39 -3.94 -7.81
C ILE A 151 -16.57 -3.21 -9.13
N ASP A 152 -15.75 -3.55 -10.13
CA ASP A 152 -15.87 -2.98 -11.46
C ASP A 152 -16.98 -3.66 -12.30
N ASN A 153 -17.19 -3.16 -13.53
CA ASN A 153 -18.21 -3.73 -14.42
C ASN A 153 -17.90 -5.16 -14.90
N ASP A 154 -16.65 -5.61 -14.77
CA ASP A 154 -16.19 -6.96 -15.15
C ASP A 154 -16.31 -7.96 -13.97
N GLY A 155 -16.73 -7.48 -12.79
CA GLY A 155 -16.88 -8.27 -11.56
C GLY A 155 -15.57 -8.47 -10.79
N TYR A 156 -14.54 -7.67 -11.04
CA TYR A 156 -13.29 -7.70 -10.27
C TYR A 156 -13.35 -6.74 -9.09
N LEU A 157 -12.91 -7.23 -7.94
CA LEU A 157 -12.80 -6.44 -6.71
C LEU A 157 -11.48 -5.66 -6.72
N TYR A 158 -11.55 -4.38 -6.37
CA TYR A 158 -10.41 -3.53 -6.10
C TYR A 158 -10.44 -3.11 -4.63
N VAL A 159 -9.44 -3.57 -3.86
CA VAL A 159 -9.27 -3.16 -2.47
C VAL A 159 -8.47 -1.87 -2.44
N LEU A 160 -8.96 -0.89 -1.67
CA LEU A 160 -8.37 0.43 -1.48
C LEU A 160 -7.78 0.60 -0.08
N GLY A 161 -7.61 -0.49 0.66
CA GLY A 161 -7.05 -0.45 2.03
C GLY A 161 -8.09 -0.30 3.13
N ARG A 162 -7.59 -0.22 4.37
CA ARG A 162 -8.38 -0.18 5.60
C ARG A 162 -9.09 1.16 5.74
N THR A 163 -10.39 1.16 6.01
CA THR A 163 -11.20 2.37 6.24
C THR A 163 -10.58 3.29 7.29
N LYS A 164 -10.07 2.70 8.39
CA LYS A 164 -9.41 3.43 9.49
C LYS A 164 -8.00 3.94 9.16
N SER A 165 -7.45 3.56 8.01
CA SER A 165 -6.11 3.94 7.54
C SER A 165 -6.15 4.90 6.35
N LEU A 166 -7.33 5.24 5.83
CA LEU A 166 -7.44 6.13 4.68
C LEU A 166 -7.07 7.55 5.04
N LEU A 167 -6.39 8.21 4.11
CA LEU A 167 -6.22 9.65 4.10
C LEU A 167 -7.57 10.28 3.74
N ILE A 168 -8.00 11.26 4.51
CA ILE A 168 -9.21 12.04 4.28
C ILE A 168 -8.77 13.48 4.05
N SER A 169 -9.04 14.02 2.88
CA SER A 169 -8.75 15.43 2.56
C SER A 169 -9.74 16.35 3.27
N ASP A 170 -9.47 17.65 3.18
CA ASP A 170 -10.37 18.71 3.64
C ASP A 170 -11.74 18.71 2.93
N ASP A 171 -11.80 18.29 1.67
CA ASP A 171 -13.04 18.12 0.89
C ASP A 171 -13.74 16.75 1.10
N GLY A 172 -13.18 15.87 1.94
CA GLY A 172 -13.74 14.57 2.30
C GLY A 172 -13.44 13.44 1.30
N GLU A 173 -12.63 13.68 0.28
CA GLU A 173 -12.08 12.63 -0.58
C GLU A 173 -11.27 11.63 0.26
N LYS A 174 -11.42 10.33 -0.02
CA LYS A 174 -10.73 9.25 0.69
C LYS A 174 -9.70 8.58 -0.22
N PHE A 175 -8.48 8.40 0.26
CA PHE A 175 -7.37 7.81 -0.48
C PHE A 175 -6.54 6.81 0.34
N SER A 176 -6.09 5.74 -0.33
CA SER A 176 -5.25 4.69 0.25
C SER A 176 -3.78 5.14 0.28
N PRO A 177 -3.18 5.41 1.44
CA PRO A 177 -1.78 5.80 1.51
C PRO A 177 -0.79 4.67 1.17
N GLU A 178 -1.20 3.41 1.28
CA GLU A 178 -0.31 2.24 1.22
C GLU A 178 0.54 2.19 -0.07
N GLY A 179 -0.08 2.48 -1.22
CA GLY A 179 0.65 2.47 -2.50
C GLY A 179 1.76 3.54 -2.56
N ILE A 180 1.53 4.72 -1.98
CA ILE A 180 2.53 5.78 -1.91
C ILE A 180 3.64 5.38 -0.93
N GLU A 181 3.27 4.88 0.25
CA GLU A 181 4.21 4.47 1.29
C GLU A 181 5.15 3.36 0.80
N GLU A 182 4.60 2.30 0.21
CA GLU A 182 5.35 1.17 -0.32
C GLU A 182 6.28 1.60 -1.47
N SER A 183 5.80 2.46 -2.37
CA SER A 183 6.59 2.95 -3.49
C SER A 183 7.78 3.79 -3.02
N ILE A 184 7.56 4.72 -2.08
CA ILE A 184 8.64 5.54 -1.49
C ILE A 184 9.68 4.66 -0.79
N MET A 185 9.25 3.69 0.02
CA MET A 185 10.15 2.76 0.70
C MET A 185 10.95 1.88 -0.28
N ALA A 186 10.33 1.45 -1.38
CA ALA A 186 10.99 0.60 -2.37
C ALA A 186 12.04 1.35 -3.21
N GLN A 187 11.82 2.65 -3.46
CA GLN A 187 12.71 3.45 -4.30
C GLN A 187 13.81 4.19 -3.52
N SER A 188 13.57 4.50 -2.24
CA SER A 188 14.49 5.32 -1.46
C SER A 188 15.44 4.49 -0.60
N PRO A 189 16.77 4.67 -0.70
CA PRO A 189 17.72 4.00 0.18
C PRO A 189 17.77 4.60 1.59
N PHE A 190 17.24 5.83 1.77
CA PHE A 190 17.33 6.57 3.03
C PHE A 190 16.10 6.40 3.92
N ILE A 191 14.94 6.09 3.33
CA ILE A 191 13.67 5.95 4.05
C ILE A 191 13.45 4.47 4.36
N ASN A 192 13.45 4.13 5.65
CA ASN A 192 13.24 2.75 6.10
C ASN A 192 11.75 2.42 6.24
N GLN A 193 10.98 3.29 6.91
CA GLN A 193 9.52 3.16 7.02
C GLN A 193 8.90 4.55 6.87
N ILE A 194 7.71 4.59 6.29
CA ILE A 194 6.93 5.81 6.13
C ILE A 194 5.46 5.55 6.46
N VAL A 195 4.84 6.50 7.16
CA VAL A 195 3.40 6.50 7.43
C VAL A 195 2.85 7.86 7.05
N LEU A 196 1.91 7.89 6.11
CA LEU A 196 1.21 9.11 5.72
C LEU A 196 0.07 9.39 6.68
N TYR A 197 -0.22 10.67 6.87
CA TYR A 197 -1.32 11.17 7.66
C TYR A 197 -2.00 12.34 6.95
N ASN A 198 -3.32 12.25 6.85
CA ASN A 198 -4.20 13.35 6.51
C ASN A 198 -5.60 12.98 7.00
N ASN A 199 -6.18 13.80 7.86
CA ASN A 199 -7.55 13.63 8.32
C ASN A 199 -8.22 15.00 8.39
N GLN A 200 -8.84 15.41 7.28
CA GLN A 200 -9.43 16.73 7.10
C GLN A 200 -8.41 17.85 7.37
N ARG A 201 -7.17 17.65 6.91
CA ARG A 201 -6.09 18.62 7.04
C ARG A 201 -5.76 19.25 5.68
N PRO A 202 -5.12 20.44 5.66
CA PRO A 202 -4.84 21.15 4.41
C PRO A 202 -3.91 20.42 3.45
N TYR A 203 -3.07 19.51 3.95
CA TYR A 203 -2.16 18.69 3.15
C TYR A 203 -1.78 17.41 3.89
N THR A 204 -1.28 16.46 3.11
CA THR A 204 -0.76 15.19 3.62
C THR A 204 0.63 15.37 4.21
N THR A 205 0.87 14.75 5.36
CA THR A 205 2.15 14.74 6.08
C THR A 205 2.70 13.32 6.19
N ALA A 206 4.00 13.16 6.39
CA ALA A 206 4.63 11.85 6.60
C ALA A 206 5.35 11.76 7.96
N LEU A 207 5.29 10.59 8.58
CA LEU A 207 6.18 10.19 9.66
C LEU A 207 7.17 9.17 9.10
N ILE A 208 8.47 9.46 9.20
CA ILE A 208 9.52 8.71 8.50
C ILE A 208 10.54 8.19 9.50
N THR A 209 10.87 6.91 9.43
CA THR A 209 12.07 6.35 10.04
C THR A 209 13.12 6.20 8.95
N VAL A 210 14.37 6.46 9.28
CA VAL A 210 15.46 6.53 8.29
C VAL A 210 16.40 5.34 8.41
N ASN A 211 17.18 5.10 7.35
CA ASN A 211 18.33 4.22 7.40
C ASN A 211 19.59 5.04 7.71
N PRO A 212 20.06 5.07 8.98
CA PRO A 212 21.20 5.89 9.36
C PRO A 212 22.49 5.43 8.67
N VAL A 213 22.63 4.14 8.34
CA VAL A 213 23.81 3.61 7.67
C VAL A 213 23.94 4.17 6.26
N GLU A 214 22.85 4.18 5.48
CA GLU A 214 22.86 4.74 4.12
C GLU A 214 22.99 6.26 4.12
N LEU A 215 22.38 6.96 5.08
CA LEU A 215 22.54 8.40 5.22
C LEU A 215 23.99 8.80 5.55
N LYS A 216 24.64 8.11 6.50
CA LYS A 216 26.04 8.36 6.89
C LYS A 216 27.04 8.17 5.76
N LYS A 217 26.75 7.30 4.78
CA LYS A 217 27.57 7.17 3.57
C LYS A 217 27.55 8.43 2.70
N ARG A 218 26.55 9.29 2.87
CA ARG A 218 26.36 10.53 2.09
C ARG A 218 26.74 11.77 2.88
N THR A 219 26.35 11.85 4.15
CA THR A 219 26.60 13.03 4.98
C THR A 219 26.55 12.72 6.47
N SER A 220 27.26 13.52 7.26
CA SER A 220 27.17 13.56 8.73
C SER A 220 26.44 14.80 9.24
N ASP A 221 26.03 15.72 8.36
CA ASP A 221 25.27 16.91 8.71
C ASP A 221 23.76 16.59 8.73
N PRO A 222 23.07 16.78 9.87
CA PRO A 222 21.61 16.62 9.96
C PRO A 222 20.83 17.46 8.94
N SER A 223 21.33 18.65 8.60
CA SER A 223 20.64 19.53 7.65
C SER A 223 20.69 18.97 6.23
N GLU A 224 21.86 18.52 5.79
CA GLU A 224 22.02 17.83 4.51
C GLU A 224 21.22 16.53 4.47
N ALA A 225 21.20 15.75 5.55
CA ALA A 225 20.42 14.51 5.63
C ALA A 225 18.91 14.78 5.46
N ALA A 226 18.38 15.83 6.10
CA ALA A 226 16.99 16.24 5.93
C ALA A 226 16.67 16.63 4.47
N LEU A 227 17.58 17.35 3.80
CA LEU A 227 17.43 17.74 2.39
C LEU A 227 17.52 16.54 1.44
N LEU A 228 18.33 15.52 1.76
CA LEU A 228 18.36 14.27 1.00
C LEU A 228 17.00 13.56 1.06
N ILE A 229 16.40 13.45 2.23
CA ILE A 229 15.07 12.83 2.41
C ILE A 229 14.00 13.64 1.68
N GLU A 230 14.04 14.98 1.76
CA GLU A 230 13.13 15.85 1.02
C GLU A 230 13.25 15.63 -0.49
N LYS A 231 14.48 15.46 -1.00
CA LYS A 231 14.72 15.18 -2.42
C LYS A 231 14.08 13.85 -2.85
N GLU A 232 14.16 12.80 -2.04
CA GLU A 232 13.53 11.51 -2.34
C GLU A 232 12.00 11.62 -2.49
N ILE A 233 11.37 12.43 -1.64
CA ILE A 233 9.92 12.72 -1.76
C ILE A 233 9.66 13.59 -3.00
N ALA A 234 10.53 14.55 -3.29
CA ALA A 234 10.40 15.43 -4.45
C ALA A 234 10.49 14.69 -5.79
N GLU A 235 11.09 13.50 -5.85
CA GLU A 235 11.09 12.65 -7.06
C GLU A 235 9.68 12.21 -7.50
N TYR A 236 8.67 12.26 -6.62
CA TYR A 236 7.27 11.99 -6.94
C TYR A 236 6.48 13.24 -7.36
N LEU A 237 7.06 14.43 -7.17
CA LEU A 237 6.47 15.70 -7.58
C LEU A 237 6.77 15.98 -9.05
N LYS A 238 6.17 17.07 -9.56
CA LYS A 238 6.31 17.49 -10.96
C LYS A 238 7.78 17.62 -11.38
N GLY A 239 8.17 16.90 -12.42
CA GLY A 239 9.53 16.89 -12.96
C GLY A 239 10.51 15.92 -12.29
N GLY A 240 10.07 15.17 -11.28
CA GLY A 240 10.84 14.08 -10.67
C GLY A 240 10.78 12.79 -11.49
N LYS A 241 11.61 11.80 -11.13
CA LYS A 241 11.69 10.50 -11.80
C LYS A 241 10.35 9.73 -11.78
N ASN A 242 9.57 9.88 -10.71
CA ASN A 242 8.32 9.17 -10.46
C ASN A 242 7.09 10.07 -10.65
N ASP A 243 7.24 11.15 -11.43
CA ASP A 243 6.18 12.10 -11.72
C ASP A 243 4.94 11.42 -12.33
N GLY A 244 3.76 11.77 -11.82
CA GLY A 244 2.47 11.28 -12.30
C GLY A 244 2.07 9.88 -11.79
N MET A 245 2.91 9.22 -10.98
CA MET A 245 2.58 7.90 -10.42
C MET A 245 1.41 7.95 -9.42
N PHE A 246 1.31 9.05 -8.66
CA PHE A 246 0.26 9.27 -7.68
C PHE A 246 -0.32 10.68 -7.80
N PRO A 247 -1.59 10.92 -7.40
CA PRO A 247 -2.14 12.26 -7.39
C PRO A 247 -1.40 13.15 -6.38
N TYR A 248 -0.90 14.30 -6.84
CA TYR A 248 -0.02 15.16 -6.03
C TYR A 248 -0.59 15.58 -4.67
N ARG A 249 -1.92 15.71 -4.57
CA ARG A 249 -2.62 16.04 -3.31
C ARG A 249 -2.31 15.05 -2.17
N TRP A 250 -2.08 13.79 -2.51
CA TRP A 250 -1.84 12.71 -1.54
C TRP A 250 -0.36 12.48 -1.24
N LEU A 251 0.54 13.15 -1.96
CA LEU A 251 1.97 13.13 -1.65
C LEU A 251 2.27 14.02 -0.43
N PRO A 252 3.19 13.61 0.45
CA PRO A 252 3.48 14.37 1.66
C PRO A 252 4.15 15.70 1.31
N SER A 253 3.59 16.80 1.83
CA SER A 253 4.14 18.15 1.68
C SER A 253 5.09 18.53 2.83
N ALA A 254 5.11 17.74 3.90
CA ALA A 254 6.00 17.89 5.05
C ALA A 254 6.21 16.52 5.70
N PHE A 255 7.33 16.34 6.39
CA PHE A 255 7.61 15.10 7.11
C PHE A 255 8.31 15.35 8.45
N ALA A 256 8.04 14.45 9.40
CA ALA A 256 8.79 14.36 10.64
C ALA A 256 9.67 13.11 10.62
N VAL A 257 10.94 13.27 10.99
CA VAL A 257 11.84 12.14 11.24
C VAL A 257 11.58 11.59 12.64
N ILE A 258 11.37 10.28 12.69
CA ILE A 258 11.09 9.51 13.90
C ILE A 258 12.32 8.66 14.24
N GLU A 259 12.73 8.74 15.49
CA GLU A 259 13.94 8.09 16.01
C GLU A 259 13.77 6.57 16.10
N GLU A 260 12.67 6.12 16.71
CA GLU A 260 12.42 4.70 16.90
C GLU A 260 11.70 4.07 15.70
N PRO A 261 12.20 2.95 15.16
CA PRO A 261 11.49 2.20 14.13
C PRO A 261 10.14 1.67 14.65
N PHE A 262 9.17 1.53 13.75
CA PHE A 262 7.91 0.89 14.08
C PHE A 262 8.14 -0.62 14.18
N THR A 263 7.85 -1.21 15.34
CA THR A 263 8.15 -2.61 15.64
C THR A 263 6.98 -3.30 16.34
N GLU A 264 7.02 -4.62 16.43
CA GLU A 264 6.06 -5.37 17.26
C GLU A 264 6.24 -5.04 18.75
N LYS A 265 7.49 -4.78 19.18
CA LYS A 265 7.83 -4.47 20.58
C LYS A 265 7.14 -3.20 21.08
N ASN A 266 7.09 -2.14 20.27
CA ASN A 266 6.33 -0.93 20.60
C ASN A 266 4.86 -1.00 20.15
N GLY A 267 4.41 -2.17 19.65
CA GLY A 267 3.04 -2.44 19.26
C GLY A 267 2.56 -1.67 18.03
N MET A 268 3.46 -0.97 17.34
CA MET A 268 3.18 -0.20 16.12
C MET A 268 3.22 -1.06 14.85
N VAL A 269 3.75 -2.27 14.96
CA VAL A 269 3.65 -3.31 13.93
C VAL A 269 2.90 -4.51 14.51
N ASN A 270 2.02 -5.12 13.71
CA ASN A 270 1.31 -6.33 14.10
C ASN A 270 2.09 -7.60 13.73
N SER A 271 1.58 -8.77 14.12
CA SER A 271 2.19 -10.09 13.84
C SER A 271 2.29 -10.46 12.35
N THR A 272 1.70 -9.66 11.46
CA THR A 272 1.82 -9.81 10.00
C THR A 272 2.79 -8.79 9.41
N MET A 273 3.66 -8.20 10.23
CA MET A 273 4.62 -7.15 9.85
C MET A 273 4.01 -5.88 9.26
N LYS A 274 2.72 -5.62 9.52
CA LYS A 274 2.03 -4.41 9.06
C LYS A 274 2.02 -3.33 10.13
N ILE A 275 2.20 -2.09 9.69
CA ILE A 275 2.11 -0.92 10.56
C ILE A 275 0.66 -0.66 10.98
N VAL A 276 0.46 -0.51 12.29
CA VAL A 276 -0.81 -0.18 12.94
C VAL A 276 -0.94 1.35 13.04
N LYS A 277 -1.35 1.98 11.93
CA LYS A 277 -1.29 3.45 11.76
C LYS A 277 -1.93 4.27 12.88
N HIS A 278 -3.11 3.89 13.37
CA HIS A 278 -3.77 4.63 14.47
C HIS A 278 -2.92 4.69 15.75
N LYS A 279 -2.11 3.66 16.05
CA LYS A 279 -1.17 3.69 17.17
C LYS A 279 0.01 4.61 16.90
N VAL A 280 0.52 4.61 15.67
CA VAL A 280 1.57 5.55 15.24
C VAL A 280 1.08 6.98 15.34
N TYR A 281 -0.12 7.28 14.84
CA TYR A 281 -0.72 8.61 14.93
C TYR A 281 -0.90 9.06 16.38
N SER A 282 -1.36 8.15 17.25
CA SER A 282 -1.56 8.46 18.67
C SER A 282 -0.22 8.72 19.39
N ALA A 283 0.80 7.91 19.11
CA ALA A 283 2.12 8.04 19.72
C ALA A 283 2.86 9.31 19.27
N TYR A 284 2.69 9.71 18.01
CA TYR A 284 3.39 10.85 17.40
C TYR A 284 2.44 12.02 17.09
N ALA A 285 1.33 12.14 17.81
CA ALA A 285 0.33 13.19 17.60
C ALA A 285 0.96 14.59 17.67
N SER A 286 1.83 14.84 18.65
CA SER A 286 2.55 16.11 18.79
C SER A 286 3.42 16.44 17.57
N ARG A 287 4.11 15.44 17.02
CA ARG A 287 4.93 15.58 15.81
C ARG A 287 4.06 15.87 14.59
N ILE A 288 2.90 15.23 14.48
CA ILE A 288 1.93 15.51 13.41
C ILE A 288 1.44 16.96 13.48
N GLU A 289 1.06 17.44 14.67
CA GLU A 289 0.61 18.82 14.85
C GLU A 289 1.70 19.83 14.45
N GLU A 290 2.96 19.55 14.81
CA GLU A 290 4.09 20.41 14.47
C GLU A 290 4.24 20.59 12.94
N LEU A 291 3.98 19.55 12.15
CA LEU A 291 4.08 19.59 10.68
C LEU A 291 3.07 20.55 10.02
N TYR A 292 2.02 20.94 10.74
CA TYR A 292 1.04 21.93 10.30
C TYR A 292 1.41 23.37 10.69
N THR A 293 2.57 23.57 11.33
CA THR A 293 3.13 24.89 11.63
C THR A 293 4.11 25.36 10.54
N PRO A 294 4.33 26.68 10.35
CA PRO A 294 5.30 27.19 9.39
C PRO A 294 6.75 26.70 9.64
N ALA A 295 7.11 26.43 10.89
CA ALA A 295 8.42 25.92 11.27
C ALA A 295 8.56 24.43 10.99
N GLY A 296 7.57 23.63 11.42
CA GLY A 296 7.59 22.18 11.24
C GLY A 296 7.42 21.73 9.80
N LYS A 297 6.82 22.55 8.92
CA LYS A 297 6.69 22.26 7.49
C LYS A 297 8.04 22.09 6.78
N LYS A 298 9.10 22.74 7.28
CA LYS A 298 10.44 22.66 6.67
C LYS A 298 11.08 21.32 7.00
N SER A 299 11.71 20.69 6.00
CA SER A 299 12.52 19.47 6.19
C SER A 299 13.58 19.65 7.29
N THR A 300 14.19 20.82 7.33
CA THR A 300 15.20 21.27 8.32
C THR A 300 14.61 21.86 9.61
N SER A 301 13.39 21.47 10.00
CA SER A 301 12.81 21.89 11.27
C SER A 301 13.72 21.50 12.45
N PRO A 302 13.78 22.30 13.54
CA PRO A 302 14.63 21.99 14.71
C PRO A 302 14.39 20.58 15.24
N ALA A 303 13.13 20.19 15.25
CA ALA A 303 12.63 18.89 15.65
C ALA A 303 13.12 17.73 14.78
N ASN A 304 13.34 17.94 13.47
CA ASN A 304 13.95 16.93 12.59
C ASN A 304 15.47 16.91 12.74
N LEU A 305 16.10 18.09 12.82
CA LEU A 305 17.55 18.22 12.97
C LEU A 305 18.05 17.58 14.29
N GLU A 306 17.26 17.69 15.36
CA GLU A 306 17.58 17.05 16.63
C GLU A 306 17.62 15.52 16.52
N VAL A 307 16.60 14.93 15.90
CA VAL A 307 16.48 13.47 15.72
C VAL A 307 17.57 12.96 14.78
N LEU A 308 17.75 13.61 13.63
CA LEU A 308 18.82 13.26 12.67
C LEU A 308 20.20 13.41 13.31
N GLY A 309 20.41 14.44 14.14
CA GLY A 309 21.65 14.66 14.87
C GLY A 309 21.98 13.54 15.87
N ARG A 310 20.97 12.89 16.46
CA ARG A 310 21.15 11.71 17.31
C ARG A 310 21.45 10.47 16.46
N LEU A 311 20.61 10.18 15.47
CA LEU A 311 20.76 9.01 14.59
C LEU A 311 22.08 8.98 13.80
N LEU A 312 22.60 10.14 13.40
CA LEU A 312 23.88 10.25 12.70
C LEU A 312 25.10 10.09 13.64
N LYS A 313 24.92 10.19 14.96
CA LYS A 313 25.99 10.01 15.95
C LYS A 313 26.06 8.60 16.52
N GLU A 314 24.94 7.87 16.57
CA GLU A 314 24.87 6.52 17.15
C GLU A 314 25.42 5.47 16.16
N ASN A 315 26.43 4.69 16.58
CA ASN A 315 27.16 3.72 15.76
C ASN A 315 26.38 2.43 15.49
#